data_AF-A0A2E3CS42-F1
#
_entry.id   AF-A0A2E3CS42-F1
#
_cell.length_a   1.000
_cell.length_b   1.000
_cell.length_c   1.000
_cell.angle_alpha   90.00
_cell.angle_beta   90.00
_cell.angle_gamma   90.00
#
_symmetry.space_group_name_H-M   'P 1'
#
loop_
_entity.id
_entity.type
_entity.pdbx_description
1 polymer ?
#
loop_
_entity_poly.entity_id
_entity_poly.type
_entity_poly.pdbx_seq_one_letter_code
_entity_poly.pdbx_strand_id
1 'polypeptide(L)' 'MQDRLEDIRARLVSISEEIADLGIAALQTAIDEDGVNAKRPEAEKRLSRARRAVDKAAAIIGQTPESTTL' A
#
# COMPACT_ATOMS: atom_id res chain seq x y z
N MET A 1 13.50 16.22 -14.58
CA MET A 1 13.25 15.96 -13.15
C MET A 1 11.84 15.48 -12.93
N GLN A 2 10.84 16.18 -13.48
CA GLN A 2 9.43 15.73 -13.48
C GLN A 2 9.25 14.29 -13.99
N ASP A 3 9.83 13.94 -15.14
CA ASP A 3 9.70 12.56 -15.68
C ASP A 3 10.26 11.47 -14.74
N ARG A 4 11.32 11.79 -13.98
CA ARG A 4 11.88 10.85 -13.00
C ARG A 4 11.01 10.74 -11.76
N LEU A 5 10.36 11.83 -11.36
CA LEU A 5 9.39 11.82 -10.27
C LEU A 5 8.14 11.02 -10.67
N GLU A 6 7.67 11.16 -11.91
CA GLU A 6 6.54 10.37 -12.41
C GLU A 6 6.89 8.88 -12.52
N ASP A 7 8.09 8.52 -12.97
CA ASP A 7 8.57 7.13 -12.96
C ASP A 7 8.58 6.55 -11.52
N ILE A 8 9.12 7.30 -10.56
CA ILE A 8 9.12 6.87 -9.15
C ILE A 8 7.69 6.73 -8.64
N ARG A 9 6.80 7.68 -8.96
CA ARG A 9 5.38 7.63 -8.58
C ARG A 9 4.70 6.39 -9.13
N ALA A 10 4.87 6.10 -10.43
CA ALA A 10 4.28 4.92 -11.07
C ALA A 10 4.75 3.62 -10.39
N ARG A 11 6.03 3.53 -10.05
CA ARG A 11 6.59 2.39 -9.32
C ARG A 11 6.04 2.27 -7.90
N LEU A 12 5.85 3.38 -7.19
CA LEU A 12 5.22 3.35 -5.86
C LEU A 12 3.76 2.89 -5.94
N VAL A 13 3.01 3.30 -6.96
CA VAL A 13 1.64 2.81 -7.18
C VAL A 13 1.63 1.30 -7.40
N SER A 14 2.50 0.77 -8.29
CA SER A 14 2.66 -0.68 -8.50
C SER A 14 2.97 -1.41 -7.19
N ILE A 15 3.94 -0.91 -6.41
CA ILE A 15 4.31 -1.51 -5.13
C ILE A 15 3.12 -1.48 -4.14
N SER A 16 2.31 -0.42 -4.14
CA SER A 16 1.13 -0.34 -3.29
C SER A 16 0.10 -1.44 -3.62
N GLU A 17 -0.13 -1.69 -4.91
CA GLU A 17 -0.98 -2.76 -5.41
C GLU A 17 -0.44 -4.14 -5.00
N GLU A 18 0.86 -4.38 -5.20
CA GLU A 18 1.51 -5.63 -4.78
C GLU A 18 1.39 -5.88 -3.26
N ILE A 19 1.53 -4.83 -2.43
CA ILE A 19 1.32 -4.94 -0.98
C ILE A 19 -0.14 -5.24 -0.66
N ALA A 20 -1.10 -4.71 -1.43
CA ALA A 20 -2.52 -4.99 -1.25
C ALA A 20 -2.81 -6.47 -1.52
N ASP A 21 -2.28 -7.02 -2.61
CA ASP A 21 -2.46 -8.42 -3.00
C ASP A 21 -1.88 -9.36 -1.93
N LEU A 22 -0.69 -9.06 -1.41
CA LEU A 22 -0.11 -9.81 -0.29
C LEU A 22 -0.97 -9.71 0.98
N GLY A 23 -1.59 -8.56 1.23
CA GLY A 23 -2.52 -8.37 2.35
C GLY A 23 -3.77 -9.24 2.21
N ILE A 24 -4.35 -9.30 1.00
CA ILE A 24 -5.51 -10.14 0.69
C ILE A 24 -5.15 -11.62 0.86
N ALA A 25 -4.01 -12.06 0.30
CA ALA A 25 -3.53 -13.43 0.45
C ALA A 25 -3.36 -13.81 1.93
N ALA A 26 -2.77 -12.93 2.74
CA ALA A 26 -2.61 -13.17 4.18
C ALA A 26 -3.95 -13.31 4.91
N LEU A 27 -4.99 -12.57 4.51
CA LEU A 27 -6.34 -12.71 5.08
C LEU A 27 -7.00 -14.01 4.64
N GLN A 28 -6.87 -14.38 3.36
CA GLN A 28 -7.40 -15.63 2.83
C GLN A 28 -6.79 -16.82 3.54
N THR A 29 -5.46 -16.87 3.69
CA THR A 29 -4.79 -17.92 4.46
C THR A 29 -5.30 -18.04 5.88
N ALA A 30 -5.52 -16.91 6.59
CA ALA A 30 -6.06 -16.96 7.95
C ALA A 30 -7.51 -17.49 8.00
N ILE A 31 -8.31 -17.18 6.99
CA ILE A 31 -9.68 -17.70 6.85
C ILE A 31 -9.66 -19.20 6.52
N ASP A 32 -8.74 -19.64 5.66
CA ASP A 32 -8.59 -21.05 5.30
C ASP A 32 -8.13 -21.89 6.50
N GLU A 33 -7.33 -21.32 7.40
CA GLU A 33 -6.83 -21.98 8.62
C GLU A 33 -7.87 -22.01 9.76
N ASP A 34 -8.52 -20.89 10.07
CA ASP A 34 -9.33 -20.70 11.29
C ASP A 34 -10.83 -20.44 11.02
N GLY A 35 -11.24 -20.36 9.75
CA GLY A 35 -12.63 -20.18 9.33
C GLY A 35 -13.28 -18.94 9.93
N VAL A 36 -14.45 -19.13 10.54
CA VAL A 36 -15.25 -18.03 11.13
C VAL A 36 -14.56 -17.37 12.33
N ASN A 37 -13.56 -18.03 12.92
CA ASN A 37 -12.81 -17.53 14.07
C ASN A 37 -11.53 -16.80 13.67
N ALA A 38 -11.26 -16.70 12.35
CA ALA A 38 -10.05 -16.09 11.82
C ALA A 38 -9.87 -14.67 12.36
N LYS A 39 -8.71 -14.45 12.97
CA LYS A 39 -8.30 -13.13 13.43
C LYS A 39 -7.43 -12.47 12.37
N ARG A 40 -7.52 -11.14 12.31
CA ARG A 40 -6.67 -10.32 11.45
C ARG A 40 -5.17 -10.58 11.76
N PRO A 41 -4.38 -11.15 10.83
CA PRO A 41 -2.99 -11.50 11.09
C PRO A 41 -2.11 -10.27 11.33
N GLU A 42 -1.08 -10.40 12.18
CA GLU A 42 -0.09 -9.33 12.37
C GLU A 42 0.67 -9.02 11.07
N ALA A 43 0.85 -10.01 10.20
CA ALA A 43 1.43 -9.83 8.87
C ALA A 43 0.59 -8.85 8.02
N GLU A 44 -0.72 -9.05 7.93
CA GLU A 44 -1.58 -8.15 7.18
C GLU A 44 -1.64 -6.75 7.84
N LYS A 45 -1.67 -6.64 9.18
CA LYS A 45 -1.61 -5.33 9.85
C LYS A 45 -0.33 -4.56 9.50
N ARG A 46 0.79 -5.26 9.31
CA ARG A 46 2.05 -4.65 8.85
C ARG A 46 1.95 -4.23 7.38
N LEU A 47 1.41 -5.08 6.51
CA LEU A 47 1.22 -4.79 5.08
C LEU A 47 0.28 -3.59 4.87
N SER A 48 -0.84 -3.53 5.58
CA SER A 48 -1.79 -2.40 5.53
C SER A 48 -1.14 -1.05 5.89
N ARG A 49 -0.25 -1.05 6.89
CA ARG A 49 0.51 0.16 7.27
C ARG A 49 1.55 0.53 6.22
N ALA A 50 2.29 -0.45 5.69
CA ALA A 50 3.26 -0.23 4.64
C ALA A 50 2.59 0.36 3.38
N ARG A 51 1.45 -0.22 2.95
CA ARG A 51 0.68 0.27 1.80
C ARG A 51 0.30 1.74 1.94
N ARG A 52 -0.24 2.13 3.10
CA ARG A 52 -0.60 3.54 3.39
C ARG A 52 0.60 4.48 3.31
N ALA A 53 1.77 4.04 3.75
CA ALA A 53 2.99 4.85 3.65
C ALA A 53 3.45 5.02 2.19
N VAL A 54 3.34 3.96 1.38
CA VAL A 54 3.65 3.97 -0.06
C VAL A 54 2.66 4.85 -0.83
N ASP A 55 1.35 4.69 -0.58
CA ASP A 55 0.29 5.54 -1.15
C ASP A 55 0.54 7.01 -0.85
N LYS A 56 0.91 7.33 0.40
CA LYS A 56 1.23 8.70 0.81
C LYS A 56 2.45 9.24 0.07
N ALA A 57 3.50 8.44 -0.10
CA ALA A 57 4.68 8.84 -0.86
C ALA A 57 4.34 9.11 -2.33
N ALA A 58 3.57 8.23 -2.98
CA ALA A 58 3.11 8.41 -4.35
C ALA A 58 2.25 9.68 -4.51
N ALA A 59 1.37 9.94 -3.54
CA ALA A 59 0.52 11.14 -3.52
C ALA A 59 1.32 12.43 -3.33
N ILE A 60 2.36 12.43 -2.49
CA ILE A 60 3.23 13.61 -2.29
C ILE A 60 4.03 13.90 -3.55
N ILE A 61 4.56 12.87 -4.22
CA ILE A 61 5.32 13.03 -5.46
C ILE A 61 4.43 13.53 -6.61
N GLY A 62 3.17 13.08 -6.66
CA GLY A 62 2.20 13.49 -7.67
C GLY A 62 1.56 14.87 -7.44
N GLN A 63 1.72 15.46 -6.25
CA GLN A 63 1.30 16.83 -5.99
C GLN A 63 2.37 17.77 -6.55
N THR A 64 2.02 18.51 -7.60
CA THR A 64 2.83 19.65 -8.08
C THR A 64 3.09 20.64 -6.93
N PRO A 65 4.19 21.40 -6.96
CA PRO A 65 4.68 22.20 -5.83
C PRO A 65 3.74 23.29 -5.27
N GLU A 66 2.56 23.49 -5.85
CA GLU A 66 1.54 24.44 -5.36
C GLU A 66 0.47 23.79 -4.47
N SER A 67 0.37 22.46 -4.41
CA SER A 67 -0.57 21.77 -3.52
C SER A 67 0.15 21.27 -2.27
N THR A 68 0.43 22.19 -1.35
CA THR A 68 0.59 21.85 0.07
C THR A 68 -0.09 22.94 0.88
N THR A 69 -1.42 22.88 0.93
CA THR A 69 -2.20 23.66 1.89
C THR A 69 -2.89 22.68 2.83
N LEU A 70 -2.24 22.41 3.97
CA LEU A 70 -2.86 22.02 5.23
C LEU A 70 -2.06 22.64 6.37
#